data_AF-A0A937JW11-F1
#
_entry.id   AF-A0A937JW11-F1
#
_cell.length_a   1.000
_cell.length_b   1.000
_cell.length_c   1.000
_cell.angle_alpha   90.00
_cell.angle_beta   90.00
_cell.angle_gamma   90.00
#
_symmetry.space_group_name_H-M   'P 1'
#
loop_
_entity.id
_entity.type
_entity.pdbx_description
1 polymer ?
#
loop_
_entity_poly.entity_id
_entity_poly.type
_entity_poly.pdbx_seq_one_letter_code
_entity_poly.pdbx_strand_id
1 'polypeptide(L)'
;MAATIAFIAHDARKDDLVNFVTQRAGLWSRYQIIATKGTAERLQTATQLTLTAVAAGAIGGDVQIAAQVVEGNVIAVIFLIDPLYSQPHEPSLLTLQQVCNLYNVPLATNLATAEAIAAQLAKSLVAHLIYNPVSGQGNAEQELALIQQLLEPNLHLHI
;
A
#
# COMPACT_ATOMS: atom_id res chain seq x y z
N MET A 1 0.09 -0.63 13.39
CA MET A 1 -0.98 -0.36 12.40
C MET A 1 -0.79 -1.30 11.22
N ALA A 2 -1.87 -1.79 10.60
CA ALA A 2 -1.77 -2.60 9.39
C ALA A 2 -1.29 -1.74 8.22
N ALA A 3 -0.26 -2.19 7.51
CA ALA A 3 0.31 -1.46 6.38
C ALA A 3 -0.65 -1.47 5.17
N THR A 4 -0.95 -0.28 4.62
CA THR A 4 -1.87 -0.11 3.48
C THR A 4 -1.14 0.19 2.19
N ILE A 5 -1.58 -0.42 1.08
CA ILE A 5 -1.10 -0.16 -0.29
C ILE A 5 -2.24 0.46 -1.11
N ALA A 6 -1.95 1.53 -1.82
CA ALA A 6 -2.90 2.19 -2.71
C ALA A 6 -2.70 1.79 -4.18
N PHE A 7 -3.79 1.44 -4.87
CA PHE A 7 -3.80 1.10 -6.28
C PHE A 7 -4.67 2.06 -7.11
N ILE A 8 -4.08 2.62 -8.16
CA ILE A 8 -4.72 3.56 -9.08
C ILE A 8 -4.27 3.18 -10.50
N ALA A 9 -5.18 3.21 -11.48
CA ALA A 9 -4.80 3.10 -12.88
C ALA A 9 -5.71 3.95 -13.77
N HIS A 10 -5.12 4.54 -14.82
CA HIS A 10 -5.89 5.01 -15.96
C HIS A 10 -6.59 3.83 -16.65
N ASP A 11 -7.67 4.11 -17.37
CA ASP A 11 -8.51 3.08 -18.00
C ASP A 11 -7.69 2.11 -18.85
N ALA A 12 -6.80 2.63 -19.70
CA ALA A 12 -5.94 1.82 -20.57
C ALA A 12 -4.88 0.98 -19.82
N ARG A 13 -4.69 1.21 -18.51
CA ARG A 13 -3.70 0.53 -17.67
C ARG A 13 -4.31 -0.37 -16.60
N LYS A 14 -5.64 -0.41 -16.49
CA LYS A 14 -6.31 -1.22 -15.47
C LYS A 14 -6.04 -2.71 -15.63
N ASP A 15 -6.01 -3.21 -16.86
CA ASP A 15 -5.76 -4.62 -17.11
C ASP A 15 -4.31 -5.01 -16.77
N ASP A 16 -3.33 -4.14 -17.06
CA ASP A 16 -1.94 -4.32 -16.61
C ASP A 16 -1.83 -4.38 -15.09
N LEU A 17 -2.53 -3.47 -14.40
CA LEU A 17 -2.55 -3.43 -12.95
C LEU A 17 -3.20 -4.68 -12.35
N VAL A 18 -4.32 -5.13 -12.91
CA VAL A 18 -5.00 -6.37 -12.49
C VAL A 18 -4.08 -7.57 -12.67
N ASN A 19 -3.40 -7.69 -13.80
CA ASN A 19 -2.47 -8.77 -14.07
C ASN A 19 -1.31 -8.76 -13.06
N PHE A 20 -0.72 -7.59 -12.80
CA PHE A 20 0.33 -7.40 -11.82
C PHE A 20 -0.08 -7.81 -10.41
N VAL A 21 -1.28 -7.42 -9.97
CA VAL A 21 -1.81 -7.77 -8.65
C VAL A 21 -2.14 -9.26 -8.57
N THR A 22 -2.78 -9.82 -9.59
CA THR A 22 -3.21 -11.23 -9.61
C THR A 22 -2.01 -12.18 -9.56
N GLN A 23 -0.96 -11.92 -10.35
CA GLN A 23 0.26 -12.73 -10.35
C GLN A 23 0.98 -12.76 -8.99
N ARG A 24 0.71 -11.77 -8.14
CA ARG A 24 1.33 -11.61 -6.82
C ARG A 24 0.29 -11.56 -5.71
N ALA A 25 -0.87 -12.20 -5.88
CA ALA A 25 -1.95 -12.12 -4.90
C ALA A 25 -1.51 -12.48 -3.46
N GLY A 26 -0.65 -13.49 -3.30
CA GLY A 26 -0.10 -13.87 -1.99
C GLY A 26 0.81 -12.83 -1.34
N LEU A 27 1.44 -11.95 -2.12
CA LEU A 27 2.18 -10.80 -1.60
C LEU A 27 1.20 -9.73 -1.09
N TRP A 28 0.20 -9.39 -1.91
CA TRP A 28 -0.74 -8.30 -1.62
C TRP A 28 -1.71 -8.64 -0.50
N SER A 29 -2.02 -9.92 -0.29
CA SER A 29 -2.87 -10.38 0.82
C SER A 29 -2.27 -10.12 2.21
N ARG A 30 -0.98 -9.76 2.29
CA ARG A 30 -0.30 -9.38 3.54
C ARG A 30 -0.59 -7.95 3.97
N TYR A 31 -1.20 -7.15 3.11
CA TYR A 31 -1.44 -5.73 3.30
C TYR A 31 -2.93 -5.40 3.20
N GLN A 32 -3.32 -4.27 3.80
CA GLN A 32 -4.60 -3.66 3.47
C GLN A 32 -4.50 -2.99 2.11
N ILE A 33 -5.57 -3.06 1.32
CA ILE A 33 -5.59 -2.52 -0.03
C ILE A 33 -6.66 -1.44 -0.13
N ILE A 34 -6.27 -0.27 -0.65
CA ILE A 34 -7.21 0.77 -1.07
C ILE A 34 -7.06 1.03 -2.57
N ALA A 35 -8.16 1.29 -3.27
CA ALA A 35 -8.11 1.56 -4.70
C ALA A 35 -9.20 2.53 -5.14
N THR A 36 -8.93 3.33 -6.17
CA THR A 36 -9.97 4.18 -6.77
C THR A 36 -11.08 3.32 -7.37
N LYS A 37 -12.34 3.80 -7.31
CA LYS A 37 -13.54 3.02 -7.64
C LYS A 37 -13.40 2.07 -8.85
N GLY A 38 -13.06 2.58 -10.03
CA GLY A 38 -12.96 1.75 -11.23
C GLY A 38 -11.78 0.76 -11.23
N THR A 39 -10.74 1.02 -10.44
CA THR A 39 -9.64 0.08 -10.20
C THR A 39 -10.06 -1.00 -9.21
N ALA A 40 -10.74 -0.61 -8.13
CA ALA A 40 -11.27 -1.50 -7.11
C ALA A 40 -12.23 -2.54 -7.70
N GLU A 41 -13.18 -2.11 -8.53
CA GLU A 41 -14.15 -2.99 -9.20
C GLU A 41 -13.47 -4.07 -10.05
N ARG A 42 -12.43 -3.69 -10.80
CA ARG A 42 -11.63 -4.63 -11.62
C ARG A 42 -10.89 -5.65 -10.76
N LEU A 43 -10.26 -5.19 -9.66
CA LEU A 43 -9.52 -6.06 -8.75
C LEU A 43 -10.44 -7.01 -7.97
N GLN A 44 -11.63 -6.56 -7.55
CA GLN A 44 -12.63 -7.40 -6.87
C GLN A 44 -13.13 -8.53 -7.77
N THR A 45 -13.23 -8.28 -9.07
CA THR A 45 -13.66 -9.30 -10.03
C THR A 45 -12.55 -10.32 -10.30
N ALA A 46 -11.29 -9.89 -10.33
CA ALA A 46 -10.16 -10.73 -10.71
C ALA A 46 -9.50 -11.45 -9.53
N THR A 47 -9.69 -10.98 -8.30
CA THR A 47 -8.96 -11.46 -7.12
C THR A 47 -9.89 -11.65 -5.92
N GLN A 48 -9.47 -12.45 -4.94
CA GLN A 48 -10.17 -12.60 -3.65
C GLN A 48 -9.57 -11.72 -2.54
N LEU A 49 -8.86 -10.65 -2.92
CA LEU A 49 -8.21 -9.77 -1.96
C LEU A 49 -9.23 -8.86 -1.27
N THR A 50 -9.07 -8.67 0.04
CA THR A 50 -9.83 -7.66 0.78
C THR A 50 -9.34 -6.28 0.39
N LEU A 51 -10.22 -5.47 -0.22
CA LEU A 51 -9.89 -4.13 -0.65
C LEU A 51 -11.02 -3.13 -0.36
N THR A 52 -10.64 -1.89 -0.06
CA THR A 52 -11.55 -0.79 0.19
C THR A 52 -11.54 0.15 -1.02
N ALA A 53 -12.72 0.38 -1.61
CA ALA A 53 -12.87 1.33 -2.69
C ALA A 53 -12.94 2.77 -2.14
N VAL A 54 -12.10 3.66 -2.66
CA VAL A 54 -12.25 5.12 -2.50
C VAL A 54 -12.99 5.70 -3.71
N ALA A 55 -13.23 7.00 -3.72
CA ALA A 55 -13.88 7.66 -4.85
C ALA A 55 -13.11 7.46 -6.17
N ALA A 56 -13.75 7.75 -7.30
CA ALA A 56 -13.03 7.76 -8.58
C ALA A 56 -12.04 8.94 -8.60
N GLY A 57 -10.91 8.80 -9.31
CA GLY A 57 -9.89 9.86 -9.42
C GLY A 57 -10.49 11.19 -9.91
N ALA A 58 -11.33 11.14 -10.94
CA ALA A 58 -12.00 12.31 -11.53
C ALA A 58 -12.89 13.12 -10.55
N ILE A 59 -13.23 12.57 -9.38
CA ILE A 59 -14.04 13.23 -8.34
C ILE A 59 -13.30 13.33 -7.00
N GLY A 60 -11.97 13.13 -6.97
CA GLY A 60 -11.13 13.33 -5.79
C GLY A 60 -10.70 12.08 -5.03
N GLY A 61 -10.80 10.88 -5.63
CA GLY A 61 -10.29 9.65 -5.00
C GLY A 61 -8.77 9.62 -4.80
N ASP A 62 -8.03 10.29 -5.67
CA ASP A 62 -6.59 10.54 -5.54
C ASP A 62 -6.27 11.47 -4.36
N VAL A 63 -7.09 12.50 -4.12
CA VAL A 63 -6.99 13.36 -2.94
C VAL A 63 -7.26 12.58 -1.65
N GLN A 64 -8.24 11.67 -1.65
CA GLN A 64 -8.48 10.77 -0.51
C GLN A 64 -7.26 9.89 -0.21
N ILE A 65 -6.60 9.36 -1.25
CA ILE A 65 -5.36 8.59 -1.08
C ILE A 65 -4.23 9.49 -0.57
N ALA A 66 -4.08 10.69 -1.11
CA ALA A 66 -3.08 11.66 -0.64
C ALA A 66 -3.26 12.01 0.85
N ALA A 67 -4.51 12.19 1.30
CA ALA A 67 -4.82 12.39 2.72
C ALA A 67 -4.36 11.20 3.58
N GLN A 68 -4.60 9.97 3.13
CA GLN A 68 -4.13 8.76 3.82
C GLN A 68 -2.60 8.62 3.83
N VAL A 69 -1.91 9.15 2.81
CA VAL A 69 -0.43 9.26 2.82
C VAL A 69 0.02 10.26 3.88
N VAL A 70 -0.62 11.43 3.97
CA VAL A 70 -0.32 12.46 4.98
C VAL A 70 -0.56 11.95 6.41
N GLU A 71 -1.60 11.14 6.60
CA GLU A 71 -1.94 10.51 7.88
C GLU A 71 -1.00 9.35 8.26
N GLY A 72 -0.11 8.93 7.36
CA GLY A 72 0.82 7.81 7.60
C GLY A 72 0.19 6.42 7.47
N ASN A 73 -1.03 6.33 6.91
CA ASN A 73 -1.76 5.07 6.78
C ASN A 73 -1.35 4.26 5.54
N VAL A 74 -0.85 4.94 4.50
CA VAL A 74 -0.43 4.34 3.22
C VAL A 74 1.10 4.28 3.14
N ILE A 75 1.63 3.07 2.92
CA ILE A 75 3.08 2.82 2.87
C ILE A 75 3.64 2.70 1.45
N ALA A 76 2.77 2.57 0.43
CA ALA A 76 3.16 2.60 -0.97
C ALA A 76 1.97 2.93 -1.86
N VAL A 77 2.24 3.58 -2.99
CA VAL A 77 1.25 3.93 -4.00
C VAL A 77 1.69 3.36 -5.35
N ILE A 78 0.81 2.61 -6.00
CA ILE A 78 0.98 2.12 -7.37
C ILE A 78 -0.06 2.81 -8.24
N PHE A 79 0.37 3.78 -9.04
CA PHE A 79 -0.47 4.54 -9.96
C PHE A 79 -0.01 4.29 -11.40
N LEU A 80 -0.64 3.35 -12.12
CA LEU A 80 -0.28 3.10 -13.52
C LEU A 80 -0.89 4.14 -14.46
N ILE A 81 -0.03 4.98 -15.03
CA ILE A 81 -0.39 6.10 -15.89
C ILE A 81 -0.33 5.66 -17.35
N ASP A 82 -1.33 6.07 -18.13
CA ASP A 82 -1.26 6.04 -19.59
C ASP A 82 -0.51 7.29 -20.11
N PRO A 83 0.70 7.14 -20.68
CA PRO A 83 1.52 8.28 -21.12
C PRO A 83 0.97 8.96 -22.38
N LEU A 84 0.04 8.31 -23.09
CA LEU A 84 -0.55 8.85 -24.32
C LEU A 84 -1.86 9.60 -24.04
N TYR A 85 -2.31 9.59 -22.78
CA TYR A 85 -3.58 10.14 -22.37
C TYR A 85 -3.39 11.32 -21.43
N SER A 86 -3.46 12.54 -21.98
CA SER A 86 -3.53 13.77 -21.18
C SER A 86 -4.99 14.09 -20.88
N GLN A 87 -5.49 13.84 -19.66
CA GLN A 87 -6.76 14.45 -19.27
C GLN A 87 -6.54 15.94 -18.97
N PRO A 88 -7.46 16.84 -19.40
CA PRO A 88 -7.41 18.27 -19.06
C PRO A 88 -7.49 18.59 -17.56
N HIS A 89 -7.66 17.56 -16.71
CA HIS A 89 -7.87 17.65 -15.27
C HIS A 89 -6.86 16.81 -14.47
N GLU A 90 -5.60 16.72 -14.90
CA GLU A 90 -4.52 16.16 -14.09
C GLU A 90 -3.78 17.14 -13.13
N PRO A 91 -4.42 18.10 -12.42
CA PRO A 91 -3.80 18.65 -11.20
C PRO A 91 -3.47 17.57 -10.15
N SER A 92 -4.10 16.40 -10.22
CA SER A 92 -4.08 15.42 -9.11
C SER A 92 -2.89 14.47 -9.07
N LEU A 93 -2.31 14.08 -10.22
CA LEU A 93 -1.09 13.29 -10.24
C LEU A 93 0.08 14.03 -9.59
N LEU A 94 0.26 15.31 -9.97
CA LEU A 94 1.33 16.14 -9.43
C LEU A 94 1.18 16.35 -7.93
N THR A 95 -0.05 16.59 -7.44
CA THR A 95 -0.31 16.69 -6.01
C THR A 95 0.01 15.39 -5.27
N LEU A 96 -0.46 14.24 -5.77
CA LEU A 96 -0.17 12.95 -5.14
C LEU A 96 1.33 12.64 -5.15
N GLN A 97 2.03 12.94 -6.24
CA GLN A 97 3.48 12.79 -6.34
C GLN A 97 4.22 13.70 -5.35
N GLN A 98 3.81 14.97 -5.22
CA GLN A 98 4.37 15.91 -4.26
C GLN A 98 4.19 15.40 -2.82
N VAL A 99 3.00 14.92 -2.48
CA VAL A 99 2.72 14.36 -1.16
C VAL A 99 3.56 13.10 -0.91
N CYS A 100 3.62 12.16 -1.86
CA CYS A 100 4.46 10.96 -1.71
C CYS A 100 5.94 11.31 -1.49
N ASN A 101 6.47 12.28 -2.23
CA ASN A 101 7.84 12.75 -2.06
C ASN A 101 8.08 13.41 -0.70
N LEU A 102 7.14 14.25 -0.23
CA LEU A 102 7.25 14.95 1.05
C LEU A 102 7.24 13.99 2.24
N TYR A 103 6.41 12.94 2.18
CA TYR A 103 6.27 11.94 3.24
C TYR A 103 7.15 10.70 3.02
N ASN A 104 8.04 10.73 2.03
CA ASN A 104 8.94 9.64 1.67
C ASN A 104 8.23 8.28 1.45
N VAL A 105 7.06 8.32 0.81
CA VAL A 105 6.27 7.14 0.46
C VAL A 105 6.57 6.74 -1.00
N PRO A 106 6.94 5.47 -1.26
CA PRO A 106 7.26 5.02 -2.61
C PRO A 106 6.04 5.09 -3.53
N LEU A 107 6.23 5.71 -4.70
CA LEU A 107 5.25 5.86 -5.76
C LEU A 107 5.75 5.20 -7.05
N ALA A 108 4.99 4.25 -7.58
CA ALA A 108 5.20 3.72 -8.94
C ALA A 108 4.23 4.34 -9.93
N THR A 109 4.77 4.96 -10.98
CA THR A 109 3.99 5.53 -12.09
C THR A 109 3.91 4.62 -13.32
N ASN A 110 4.64 3.51 -13.30
CA ASN A 110 4.74 2.52 -14.36
C ASN A 110 4.98 1.12 -13.77
N LEU A 111 4.81 0.09 -14.60
CA LEU A 111 4.91 -1.30 -14.16
C LEU A 111 6.31 -1.68 -13.66
N ALA A 112 7.38 -1.21 -14.31
CA ALA A 112 8.75 -1.55 -13.90
C ALA A 112 9.06 -1.04 -12.48
N THR A 113 8.61 0.17 -12.14
CA THR A 113 8.74 0.70 -10.77
C THR A 113 7.83 -0.06 -9.80
N ALA A 114 6.62 -0.44 -10.23
CA ALA A 114 5.71 -1.23 -9.39
C ALA A 114 6.31 -2.59 -9.03
N GLU A 115 6.97 -3.25 -9.98
CA GLU A 115 7.72 -4.49 -9.79
C GLU A 115 8.85 -4.33 -8.77
N ALA A 116 9.63 -3.25 -8.86
CA ALA A 116 10.70 -2.97 -7.91
C ALA A 116 10.16 -2.77 -6.49
N ILE A 117 9.05 -2.02 -6.34
CA ILE A 117 8.38 -1.83 -5.04
C ILE A 117 7.87 -3.17 -4.52
N ALA A 118 7.18 -3.96 -5.35
CA ALA A 118 6.68 -5.28 -4.96
C ALA A 118 7.80 -6.22 -4.49
N ALA A 119 8.94 -6.23 -5.20
CA ALA A 119 10.10 -7.02 -4.82
C ALA A 119 10.69 -6.58 -3.47
N GLN A 120 10.69 -5.28 -3.17
CA GLN A 120 11.13 -4.77 -1.88
C GLN A 120 10.13 -5.13 -0.77
N LEU A 121 8.82 -4.94 -1.02
CA LEU A 121 7.77 -5.32 -0.08
C LEU A 121 7.79 -6.82 0.21
N ALA A 122 8.03 -7.67 -0.79
CA ALA A 122 8.13 -9.12 -0.61
C ALA A 122 9.19 -9.53 0.42
N LYS A 123 10.29 -8.78 0.52
CA LYS A 123 11.35 -8.98 1.52
C LYS A 123 10.99 -8.51 2.93
N SER A 124 9.96 -7.67 3.08
CA SER A 124 9.45 -7.31 4.40
C SER A 124 8.95 -8.57 5.10
N LEU A 125 9.59 -8.89 6.23
CA LEU A 125 9.28 -10.05 7.03
C LEU A 125 8.09 -9.68 7.95
N VAL A 126 6.96 -10.37 7.77
CA VAL A 126 5.86 -10.33 8.73
C VAL A 126 6.17 -11.37 9.80
N ALA A 127 6.23 -10.95 11.07
CA ALA A 127 6.54 -11.84 12.18
C ALA A 127 5.41 -11.79 13.21
N HIS A 128 4.97 -12.97 13.66
CA HIS A 128 4.13 -13.09 14.84
C HIS A 128 5.03 -13.10 16.07
N LEU A 129 4.87 -12.10 16.94
CA LEU A 129 5.62 -12.06 18.19
C LEU A 129 4.89 -12.90 19.23
N ILE A 130 5.32 -14.15 19.40
CA ILE A 130 4.86 -15.00 20.49
C ILE A 130 5.72 -14.70 21.72
N TYR A 131 5.20 -13.90 22.64
CA TYR A 131 5.88 -13.54 23.88
C TYR A 131 5.27 -14.28 25.08
N ASN A 132 6.08 -15.05 25.80
CA ASN A 132 5.69 -15.71 27.04
C ASN A 132 6.28 -14.96 28.25
N PRO A 133 5.47 -14.16 28.96
CA PRO A 133 5.95 -13.33 30.07
C PRO A 133 6.30 -14.13 31.34
N VAL A 134 5.89 -15.40 31.46
CA VAL A 134 6.01 -16.18 32.70
C VAL A 134 7.37 -16.87 32.84
N SER A 135 8.18 -16.87 31.77
CA SER A 135 9.51 -17.50 31.73
C SER A 135 10.66 -16.59 32.19
N GLY A 136 10.42 -15.29 32.41
CA GLY A 136 11.42 -14.31 32.82
C GLY A 136 11.34 -13.93 34.30
N GLN A 137 12.39 -13.28 34.82
CA GLN A 137 12.38 -12.65 36.16
C GLN A 137 12.15 -11.13 36.10
N GLY A 138 11.96 -10.56 34.91
CA GLY A 138 11.83 -9.11 34.67
C GLY A 138 10.39 -8.61 34.60
N ASN A 139 10.23 -7.33 34.26
CA ASN A 139 8.92 -6.72 34.03
C ASN A 139 8.44 -7.02 32.60
N ALA A 140 7.42 -7.86 32.51
CA ALA A 140 6.88 -8.35 31.25
C ALA A 140 6.42 -7.25 30.28
N GLU A 141 5.84 -6.16 30.78
CA GLU A 141 5.36 -5.05 29.94
C GLU A 141 6.53 -4.25 29.37
N GLN A 142 7.56 -4.00 30.17
CA GLN A 142 8.76 -3.29 29.72
C GLN A 142 9.56 -4.10 28.70
N GLU A 143 9.68 -5.41 28.92
CA GLU A 143 10.35 -6.32 27.99
C GLU A 143 9.60 -6.42 26.66
N LEU A 144 8.27 -6.56 26.69
CA LEU A 144 7.46 -6.56 25.47
C LEU A 144 7.59 -5.24 24.69
N ALA A 145 7.52 -4.10 25.39
CA ALA A 145 7.70 -2.78 24.77
C ALA A 145 9.09 -2.61 24.15
N LEU A 146 10.14 -3.08 24.81
CA LEU A 146 11.51 -3.05 24.27
C LEU A 146 11.64 -3.94 23.02
N ILE A 147 11.07 -5.15 23.07
CA ILE A 147 11.08 -6.08 21.91
C ILE A 147 10.35 -5.45 20.73
N GLN A 148 9.20 -4.82 20.96
CA GLN A 148 8.46 -4.09 19.92
C GLN A 148 9.32 -2.97 19.34
N GLN A 149 9.90 -2.11 20.18
CA GLN A 149 10.75 -1.00 19.73
C GLN A 149 11.94 -1.48 18.87
N LEU A 150 12.53 -2.63 19.19
CA LEU A 150 13.66 -3.20 18.44
C LEU A 150 13.25 -3.81 17.10
N LEU A 151 12.06 -4.40 17.04
CA LEU A 151 11.60 -5.20 15.89
C LEU A 151 10.71 -4.42 14.92
N GLU A 152 9.88 -3.48 15.38
CA GLU A 152 8.99 -2.64 14.56
C GLU A 152 9.69 -1.91 13.39
N PRO A 153 10.94 -1.44 13.50
CA PRO A 153 11.64 -0.82 12.37
C PRO A 153 11.91 -1.78 11.21
N ASN A 154 11.93 -3.09 11.48
CA ASN A 154 12.34 -4.12 10.54
C ASN A 154 11.22 -5.11 10.19
N LEU A 155 10.19 -5.21 11.04
CA LEU A 155 9.13 -6.21 10.99
C LEU A 155 7.78 -5.57 11.24
N HIS A 156 6.78 -6.00 10.49
CA HIS A 156 5.39 -5.77 10.87
C HIS A 156 4.99 -6.84 11.88
N LEU A 157 4.86 -6.44 13.14
CA LEU A 157 4.51 -7.35 14.24
C LEU A 157 3.00 -7.49 14.39
N HIS A 158 2.55 -8.73 14.47
CA HIS A 158 1.22 -9.09 14.97
C HIS A 158 1.38 -9.78 16.33
N ILE A 159 0.70 -9.26 17.35
CA ILE A 159 0.68 -9.78 18.73
C ILE A 159 -0.53 -10.69 18.89
#